data_AF-A0AAN8JEE1-F1
#
_entry.id   AF-A0AAN8JEE1-F1
#
_cell.length_a   1.000
_cell.length_b   1.000
_cell.length_c   1.000
_cell.angle_alpha   90.00
_cell.angle_beta   90.00
_cell.angle_gamma   90.00
#
_symmetry.space_group_name_H-M   'P 1'
#
loop_
_entity.id
_entity.type
_entity.pdbx_description
1 polymer ?
#
loop_
_entity_poly.entity_id
_entity_poly.type
_entity_poly.pdbx_seq_one_letter_code
_entity_poly.pdbx_strand_id
1 'polypeptide(L)'
;MRRMNSEAFRHDLMTSKLFLYPPSPLDEFALNNNSTLRVLLDKHAPTKTKKITFRSDTSWVYTDDVRLLKSERHRAERRWRKSSLEVHRQAYADARTRVVKEIRTAKQSYMNTKIAESLKDSNALYKLMFRLMGKTDKDTALPDLDGYQAIVEAFSNYFT
;
A
#
# COMPACT_ATOMS: atom_id res chain seq x y z
N MET A 1 8.59 -9.22 -8.31
CA MET A 1 9.49 -10.28 -7.80
C MET A 1 10.72 -10.23 -8.70
N ARG A 2 11.96 -10.13 -8.17
CA ARG A 2 13.14 -10.29 -9.05
C ARG A 2 13.05 -11.70 -9.63
N ARG A 3 13.27 -11.85 -10.93
CA ARG A 3 13.42 -13.19 -11.52
C ARG A 3 14.71 -13.78 -10.94
N MET A 4 14.60 -14.95 -10.32
CA MET A 4 15.75 -15.75 -9.92
C MET A 4 16.55 -16.10 -11.18
N ASN A 5 17.87 -15.94 -11.15
CA ASN A 5 18.72 -16.40 -12.24
C ASN A 5 18.83 -17.93 -12.14
N SER A 6 17.97 -18.63 -12.88
CA SER A 6 17.90 -20.10 -12.86
C SER A 6 19.20 -20.76 -13.30
N GLU A 7 19.95 -20.13 -14.20
CA GLU A 7 21.20 -20.68 -14.74
C GLU A 7 22.35 -20.57 -13.74
N ALA A 8 22.47 -19.42 -13.07
CA ALA A 8 23.43 -19.23 -11.98
C ALA A 8 23.10 -20.12 -10.76
N PHE A 9 21.82 -20.28 -10.43
CA PHE A 9 21.39 -21.20 -9.37
C PHE A 9 21.76 -22.65 -9.72
N ARG A 10 21.52 -23.08 -10.96
CA ARG A 10 21.86 -24.43 -11.42
C ARG A 10 23.36 -24.67 -11.37
N HIS A 11 24.16 -23.71 -11.82
CA HIS A 11 25.62 -23.80 -11.74
C HIS A 11 26.11 -23.96 -10.29
N ASP A 12 25.61 -23.12 -9.38
CA ASP A 12 26.00 -23.17 -7.96
C ASP A 12 25.53 -24.45 -7.28
N LEU A 13 24.38 -25.00 -7.68
CA LEU A 13 23.89 -26.29 -7.20
C LEU A 13 24.81 -27.43 -7.65
N MET A 14 25.19 -27.47 -8.93
CA MET A 14 26.08 -28.51 -9.47
C MET A 14 27.50 -28.44 -8.88
N THR A 15 27.95 -27.26 -8.48
CA THR A 15 29.27 -27.04 -7.84
C THR A 15 29.23 -27.29 -6.32
N SER A 16 28.04 -27.51 -5.75
CA SER A 16 27.89 -27.66 -4.31
C SER A 16 28.38 -29.03 -3.80
N LYS A 17 28.73 -29.09 -2.51
CA LYS A 17 29.15 -30.32 -1.84
C LYS A 17 28.10 -31.43 -1.93
N LEU A 18 26.82 -31.09 -2.08
CA LEU A 18 25.73 -32.03 -2.28
C LEU A 18 25.92 -32.92 -3.53
N PHE A 19 26.44 -32.35 -4.62
CA PHE A 19 26.68 -33.07 -5.88
C PHE A 19 28.10 -33.61 -6.00
N LEU A 20 29.09 -32.92 -5.45
CA LEU A 20 30.50 -33.32 -5.55
C LEU A 20 30.91 -34.41 -4.55
N TYR A 21 30.26 -34.46 -3.38
CA TYR A 21 30.57 -35.42 -2.33
C TYR A 21 29.30 -35.79 -1.54
N PRO A 22 28.42 -36.63 -2.10
CA PRO A 22 27.21 -37.03 -1.40
C PRO A 22 27.57 -37.90 -0.17
N PRO A 23 27.12 -37.53 1.05
CA PRO A 23 27.29 -38.38 2.23
C PRO A 23 26.57 -39.72 2.05
N SER A 24 27.19 -40.82 2.47
CA SER A 24 26.60 -42.17 2.36
C SER A 24 25.46 -42.43 3.35
N PRO A 25 25.47 -41.92 4.61
CA PRO A 25 24.33 -42.06 5.50
C PRO A 25 23.16 -41.16 5.08
N LEU A 26 21.96 -41.72 5.05
CA LEU A 26 20.74 -41.01 4.60
C LEU A 26 20.46 -39.75 5.43
N ASP A 27 20.65 -39.81 6.75
CA ASP A 27 20.40 -38.71 7.66
C ASP A 27 21.38 -37.54 7.43
N GLU A 28 22.66 -37.86 7.21
CA GLU A 28 23.69 -36.87 6.90
C GLU A 28 23.48 -36.25 5.51
N PHE A 29 23.04 -37.06 4.53
CA PHE A 29 22.64 -36.57 3.21
C PHE A 29 21.47 -35.59 3.30
N ALA A 30 20.41 -35.93 4.04
CA ALA A 30 19.25 -35.07 4.22
C ALA A 30 19.61 -33.74 4.90
N LEU A 31 20.48 -33.78 5.92
CA LEU A 31 20.96 -32.58 6.60
C LEU A 31 21.79 -31.69 5.66
N ASN A 32 22.72 -32.28 4.90
CA ASN A 32 23.56 -31.57 3.94
C ASN A 32 22.74 -30.98 2.78
N ASN A 33 21.70 -31.70 2.34
CA ASN A 33 20.76 -31.23 1.32
C ASN A 33 20.02 -29.97 1.79
N ASN A 34 19.38 -30.06 2.96
CA ASN A 34 18.62 -28.95 3.53
C ASN A 34 19.49 -27.72 3.81
N SER A 35 20.70 -27.91 4.36
CA SER A 35 21.61 -26.79 4.63
C SER A 35 22.12 -26.13 3.35
N THR A 36 22.54 -26.93 2.36
CA THR A 36 23.05 -26.43 1.07
C THR A 36 21.97 -25.68 0.31
N LEU A 37 20.76 -26.24 0.20
CA LEU A 37 19.64 -25.59 -0.49
C LEU A 37 19.24 -24.28 0.20
N ARG A 38 19.26 -24.25 1.55
CA ARG A 38 18.95 -23.02 2.30
C ARG A 38 19.95 -21.91 2.01
N VAL A 39 21.25 -22.21 1.96
CA VAL A 39 22.30 -21.24 1.61
C VAL A 39 22.16 -20.75 0.17
N LEU A 40 21.90 -21.66 -0.78
CA LEU A 40 21.71 -21.30 -2.18
C LEU A 40 20.45 -20.46 -2.40
N LEU A 41 19.36 -20.80 -1.71
CA LEU A 41 18.12 -20.03 -1.75
C LEU A 41 18.32 -18.63 -1.18
N ASP A 42 19.05 -18.47 -0.07
CA ASP A 42 19.29 -17.13 0.48
C ASP A 42 20.21 -16.29 -0.43
N LYS A 43 21.19 -16.92 -1.09
CA LYS A 43 22.06 -16.26 -2.09
C LYS A 43 21.26 -15.76 -3.32
N HIS A 44 20.38 -16.60 -3.87
CA HIS A 44 19.70 -16.33 -5.16
C HIS A 44 18.32 -15.70 -5.00
N ALA A 45 17.67 -15.92 -3.85
CA ALA A 45 16.32 -15.48 -3.53
C ALA A 45 16.20 -15.05 -2.05
N PRO A 46 16.97 -14.03 -1.62
CA PRO A 46 16.99 -13.60 -0.22
C PRO A 46 15.60 -13.18 0.24
N THR A 47 15.28 -13.55 1.49
CA THR A 47 13.99 -13.23 2.08
C THR A 47 13.89 -11.71 2.26
N LYS A 48 12.85 -11.10 1.67
CA LYS A 48 12.62 -9.66 1.77
C LYS A 48 11.41 -9.36 2.63
N THR A 49 11.63 -8.80 3.80
CA THR A 49 10.56 -8.25 4.62
C THR A 49 10.00 -7.00 3.95
N LYS A 50 8.70 -6.97 3.72
CA LYS A 50 7.99 -5.79 3.23
C LYS A 50 7.05 -5.30 4.31
N LYS A 51 7.14 -4.01 4.64
CA LYS A 51 6.13 -3.37 5.48
C LYS A 51 4.86 -3.19 4.67
N ILE A 52 3.78 -3.82 5.11
CA ILE A 52 2.45 -3.63 4.54
C ILE A 52 1.73 -2.60 5.42
N THR A 53 1.42 -1.44 4.86
CA THR A 53 0.61 -0.43 5.56
C THR A 53 -0.86 -0.83 5.46
N PHE A 54 -1.46 -1.22 6.59
CA PHE A 54 -2.90 -1.43 6.67
C PHE A 54 -3.61 -0.06 6.67
N ARG A 55 -4.57 0.12 5.75
CA ARG A 55 -5.38 1.34 5.67
C ARG A 55 -6.82 1.00 6.04
N SER A 56 -7.14 1.15 7.33
CA SER A 56 -8.41 0.71 7.94
C SER A 56 -9.67 1.34 7.34
N ASP A 57 -9.60 2.57 6.80
CA ASP A 57 -10.77 3.32 6.32
C ASP A 57 -10.89 3.35 4.77
N THR A 58 -10.47 2.27 4.11
CA THR A 58 -10.48 2.17 2.63
C THR A 58 -11.34 1.05 2.07
N SER A 59 -12.33 0.56 2.82
CA SER A 59 -13.26 -0.49 2.35
C SER A 59 -13.97 -0.11 1.05
N TRP A 60 -14.28 1.17 0.85
CA TRP A 60 -14.93 1.70 -0.36
C TRP A 60 -14.07 1.61 -1.65
N VAL A 61 -12.76 1.40 -1.54
CA VAL A 61 -11.84 1.33 -2.70
C VAL A 61 -11.72 -0.10 -3.26
N TYR A 62 -12.15 -1.10 -2.49
CA TYR A 62 -11.96 -2.51 -2.78
C TYR A 62 -13.22 -3.20 -3.32
N THR A 63 -14.05 -2.47 -4.07
CA THR A 63 -15.14 -3.07 -4.85
C THR A 63 -14.59 -3.81 -6.07
N ASP A 64 -15.26 -4.88 -6.49
CA ASP A 64 -14.87 -5.67 -7.66
C ASP A 64 -14.79 -4.83 -8.95
N ASP A 65 -15.68 -3.85 -9.11
CA ASP A 65 -15.69 -2.94 -10.26
C ASP A 65 -14.41 -2.08 -10.34
N VAL A 66 -14.01 -1.49 -9.20
CA VAL A 66 -12.76 -0.72 -9.11
C VAL A 66 -11.55 -1.62 -9.38
N ARG A 67 -11.58 -2.88 -8.94
CA ARG A 67 -10.53 -3.86 -9.19
C ARG A 67 -10.44 -4.21 -10.68
N LEU A 68 -11.57 -4.44 -11.34
CA LEU A 68 -11.64 -4.72 -12.77
C LEU A 68 -11.08 -3.55 -13.59
N LEU A 69 -11.57 -2.33 -13.34
CA LEU A 69 -11.10 -1.14 -14.06
C LEU A 69 -9.60 -0.88 -13.85
N LYS A 70 -9.08 -1.10 -12.62
CA LYS A 70 -7.64 -1.02 -12.36
C LYS A 70 -6.86 -2.04 -13.18
N SER A 71 -7.37 -3.27 -13.28
CA SER A 71 -6.75 -4.33 -14.08
C SER A 71 -6.68 -3.95 -15.56
N GLU A 72 -7.78 -3.40 -16.11
CA GLU A 72 -7.84 -2.91 -17.48
C GLU A 72 -6.85 -1.77 -17.73
N ARG A 73 -6.80 -0.79 -16.82
CA ARG A 73 -5.80 0.30 -16.87
C ARG A 73 -4.38 -0.26 -16.91
N HIS A 74 -4.05 -1.24 -16.07
CA HIS A 74 -2.73 -1.86 -16.08
C HIS A 74 -2.44 -2.64 -17.36
N ARG A 75 -3.46 -3.28 -17.97
CA ARG A 75 -3.32 -3.93 -19.28
C ARG A 75 -3.03 -2.91 -20.39
N ALA A 76 -3.76 -1.80 -20.42
CA ALA A 76 -3.55 -0.71 -21.36
C ALA A 76 -2.16 -0.08 -21.18
N GLU A 77 -1.74 0.15 -19.94
CA GLU A 77 -0.43 0.69 -19.58
C GLU A 77 0.71 -0.22 -20.07
N ARG A 78 0.61 -1.54 -19.83
CA ARG A 78 1.60 -2.52 -20.33
C ARG A 78 1.66 -2.53 -21.87
N ARG A 79 0.50 -2.44 -22.54
CA ARG A 79 0.43 -2.38 -24.01
C ARG A 79 1.12 -1.12 -24.53
N TRP A 80 0.83 0.04 -23.95
CA TRP A 80 1.49 1.30 -24.30
C TRP A 80 3.01 1.23 -24.08
N ARG A 81 3.48 0.76 -22.92
CA ARG A 81 4.92 0.63 -22.65
C ARG A 81 5.66 -0.29 -23.62
N LYS A 82 4.98 -1.33 -24.15
CA LYS A 82 5.59 -2.27 -25.11
C LYS A 82 5.67 -1.69 -26.53
N SER A 83 4.66 -0.93 -26.93
CA SER A 83 4.46 -0.49 -28.31
C SER A 83 4.92 0.94 -28.57
N SER A 84 4.92 1.80 -27.54
CA SER A 84 5.19 3.24 -27.62
C SER A 84 4.33 4.01 -28.63
N LEU A 85 3.20 3.46 -29.07
CA LEU A 85 2.29 4.11 -30.01
C LEU A 85 1.32 5.07 -29.31
N GLU A 86 0.98 6.15 -30.01
CA GLU A 86 0.09 7.19 -29.50
C GLU A 86 -1.33 6.70 -29.21
N VAL A 87 -1.88 5.85 -30.09
CA VAL A 87 -3.21 5.24 -29.90
C VAL A 87 -3.27 4.45 -28.58
N HIS A 88 -2.18 3.78 -28.21
CA HIS A 88 -2.11 3.06 -26.95
C HIS A 88 -1.93 3.98 -25.74
N ARG A 89 -1.27 5.13 -25.91
CA ARG A 89 -1.21 6.19 -24.90
C ARG A 89 -2.60 6.74 -24.59
N GLN A 90 -3.38 7.02 -25.63
CA GLN A 90 -4.76 7.52 -25.51
C GLN A 90 -5.66 6.50 -24.81
N ALA A 91 -5.61 5.23 -25.23
CA ALA A 91 -6.37 4.16 -24.57
C ALA A 91 -6.01 4.00 -23.08
N TYR A 92 -4.73 4.17 -22.72
CA TYR A 92 -4.31 4.20 -21.31
C TYR A 92 -4.86 5.42 -20.56
N ALA A 93 -4.82 6.61 -21.17
CA ALA A 93 -5.37 7.84 -20.59
C ALA A 93 -6.88 7.70 -20.31
N ASP A 94 -7.63 7.12 -21.24
CA ASP A 94 -9.06 6.85 -21.08
C ASP A 94 -9.33 5.87 -19.93
N ALA A 95 -8.60 4.75 -19.89
CA ALA A 95 -8.72 3.78 -18.80
C ALA A 95 -8.35 4.40 -17.44
N ARG A 96 -7.36 5.29 -17.40
CA ARG A 96 -7.00 6.05 -16.19
C ARG A 96 -8.15 6.96 -15.75
N THR A 97 -8.76 7.70 -16.66
CA THR A 97 -9.89 8.58 -16.37
C THR A 97 -11.08 7.80 -15.82
N ARG A 98 -11.41 6.64 -16.41
CA ARG A 98 -12.47 5.74 -15.92
C ARG A 98 -12.22 5.29 -14.48
N VAL A 99 -11.01 4.81 -14.17
CA VAL A 99 -10.65 4.41 -12.79
C VAL A 99 -10.79 5.57 -11.81
N VAL A 100 -10.33 6.77 -12.17
CA VAL A 100 -10.42 7.95 -11.29
C VAL A 100 -11.87 8.34 -11.04
N LYS A 101 -12.71 8.30 -12.08
CA LYS A 101 -14.15 8.58 -11.96
C LYS A 101 -14.81 7.58 -11.01
N GLU A 102 -14.56 6.29 -11.20
CA GLU A 102 -15.18 5.25 -10.36
C GLU A 102 -14.76 5.37 -8.89
N ILE A 103 -13.47 5.60 -8.63
CA ILE A 103 -12.97 5.84 -7.28
C ILE A 103 -13.66 7.06 -6.64
N ARG A 104 -13.87 8.15 -7.39
CA ARG A 104 -14.57 9.33 -6.88
C ARG A 104 -16.02 9.00 -6.54
N THR A 105 -16.73 8.31 -7.42
CA THR A 105 -18.12 7.88 -7.21
C THR A 105 -18.23 6.98 -5.98
N ALA A 106 -17.38 5.96 -5.87
CA ALA A 106 -17.37 5.05 -4.73
C ALA A 106 -17.08 5.79 -3.42
N LYS A 107 -16.14 6.74 -3.42
CA LYS A 107 -15.87 7.59 -2.25
C LYS A 107 -17.10 8.41 -1.86
N GLN A 108 -17.74 9.05 -2.83
CA GLN A 108 -18.92 9.87 -2.59
C GLN A 108 -20.08 9.03 -2.04
N SER A 109 -20.35 7.87 -2.64
CA SER A 109 -21.37 6.93 -2.16
C SER A 109 -21.11 6.51 -0.71
N TYR A 110 -19.88 6.10 -0.39
CA TYR A 110 -19.50 5.73 0.97
C TYR A 110 -19.72 6.87 1.98
N MET A 111 -19.29 8.09 1.65
CA MET A 111 -19.46 9.24 2.54
C MET A 111 -20.94 9.61 2.70
N ASN A 112 -21.73 9.54 1.64
CA ASN A 112 -23.17 9.77 1.69
C ASN A 112 -23.86 8.74 2.61
N THR A 113 -23.49 7.46 2.51
CA THR A 113 -24.00 6.42 3.39
C THR A 113 -23.63 6.70 4.85
N LYS A 114 -22.37 7.10 5.13
CA LYS A 114 -21.93 7.46 6.48
C LYS A 114 -22.68 8.65 7.07
N ILE A 115 -22.96 9.67 6.25
CA ILE A 115 -23.77 10.83 6.63
C ILE A 115 -25.21 10.38 6.95
N ALA A 116 -25.81 9.55 6.09
CA ALA A 116 -27.17 9.04 6.29
C ALA A 116 -27.30 8.18 7.56
N GLU A 117 -26.32 7.32 7.84
CA GLU A 117 -26.25 6.51 9.07
C GLU A 117 -26.15 7.39 10.33
N SER A 118 -25.42 8.50 10.23
CA SER A 118 -25.15 9.41 11.36
C SER A 118 -26.23 10.48 11.55
N LEU A 119 -27.28 10.51 10.72
CA LEU A 119 -28.33 11.53 10.77
C LEU A 119 -29.13 11.50 12.09
N LYS A 120 -29.15 10.34 12.77
CA LYS A 120 -29.81 10.16 14.07
C LYS A 120 -28.96 10.64 15.26
N ASP A 121 -27.66 10.88 15.06
CA ASP A 121 -26.73 11.32 16.10
C ASP A 121 -25.93 12.54 15.62
N SER A 122 -26.36 13.72 16.10
CA SER A 122 -25.73 15.02 15.80
C SER A 122 -24.24 15.05 16.17
N ASN A 123 -23.83 14.39 17.27
CA ASN A 123 -22.43 14.33 17.68
C ASN A 123 -21.59 13.48 16.74
N ALA A 124 -22.14 12.34 16.28
CA ALA A 124 -21.46 11.50 15.28
C ALA A 124 -21.29 12.24 13.94
N LEU A 125 -22.32 12.97 13.50
CA LEU A 125 -22.27 13.79 12.29
C LEU A 125 -21.22 14.91 12.40
N TYR A 126 -21.18 15.61 13.53
CA TYR A 126 -20.20 16.66 13.78
C TYR A 126 -18.77 16.12 13.75
N LYS A 127 -18.49 15.00 14.44
CA LYS A 127 -17.17 14.34 14.41
C LYS A 127 -16.77 13.90 13.00
N LEU A 128 -17.72 13.38 12.22
CA LEU A 128 -17.49 12.99 10.82
C LEU A 128 -17.11 14.22 9.97
N MET A 129 -17.82 15.35 10.15
CA MET A 129 -17.57 16.59 9.43
C MET A 129 -16.20 17.20 9.79
N PHE A 130 -15.82 17.19 11.07
CA PHE A 130 -14.49 17.62 11.51
C PHE A 130 -13.37 16.79 10.87
N ARG A 131 -13.53 15.46 10.87
CA ARG A 131 -12.61 14.55 10.21
C ARG A 131 -12.48 14.82 8.70
N LEU A 132 -13.59 15.10 8.02
CA LEU A 132 -13.62 15.45 6.59
C LEU A 132 -12.89 16.76 6.29
N MET A 133 -13.00 17.74 7.19
CA MET A 133 -12.30 19.03 7.09
C MET A 133 -10.82 18.92 7.48
N GLY A 134 -10.34 17.74 7.88
CA GLY A 134 -8.97 17.55 8.34
C GLY A 134 -8.67 18.20 9.70
N LYS A 135 -9.71 18.67 10.40
CA LYS A 135 -9.59 19.18 11.77
C LYS A 135 -9.52 17.98 12.69
N THR A 136 -8.38 17.78 13.34
CA THR A 136 -8.26 16.74 14.36
C THR A 136 -8.52 17.37 15.72
N ASP A 137 -9.02 16.58 16.67
CA ASP A 137 -9.27 17.04 18.05
C ASP A 137 -8.00 17.62 18.74
N LYS A 138 -6.83 17.49 18.10
CA LYS A 138 -5.52 17.97 18.55
C LYS A 138 -5.22 19.42 18.16
N ASP A 139 -5.97 20.04 17.25
CA ASP A 139 -5.70 21.41 16.80
C ASP A 139 -6.20 22.49 17.78
N THR A 140 -6.92 22.07 18.82
CA THR A 140 -7.32 22.92 19.96
C THR A 140 -6.46 22.65 21.19
N ALA A 141 -5.14 22.57 21.01
CA ALA A 141 -4.27 22.89 22.14
C ALA A 141 -4.43 24.39 22.41
N LEU A 142 -4.99 24.77 23.56
CA LEU A 142 -4.81 26.15 24.02
C LEU A 142 -3.30 26.45 23.97
N PRO A 143 -2.90 27.68 23.58
CA PRO A 143 -1.53 28.11 23.77
C PRO A 143 -1.10 27.77 25.20
N ASP A 144 0.03 27.10 25.34
CA ASP A 144 0.62 26.79 26.64
C ASP A 144 1.14 28.09 27.25
N LEU A 145 0.22 28.89 27.77
CA LEU A 145 0.47 30.19 28.38
C LEU A 145 0.24 30.02 29.87
N ASP A 146 1.34 29.88 30.60
CA ASP A 146 1.32 29.89 32.05
C ASP A 146 1.05 31.31 32.55
N GLY A 147 -0.13 31.50 33.13
CA GLY A 147 -0.50 32.71 33.87
C GLY A 147 -1.57 33.57 33.19
N TYR A 148 -2.50 34.05 34.01
CA TYR A 148 -3.65 34.85 33.59
C TYR A 148 -3.28 36.09 32.76
N GLN A 149 -2.20 36.78 33.16
CA GLN A 149 -1.73 37.99 32.50
C GLN A 149 -1.33 37.74 31.03
N ALA A 150 -0.58 36.65 30.79
CA ALA A 150 -0.11 36.28 29.46
C ALA A 150 -1.28 35.90 28.53
N ILE A 151 -2.34 35.28 29.08
CA ILE A 151 -3.56 34.95 28.33
C ILE A 151 -4.31 36.24 27.94
N VAL A 152 -4.45 37.19 28.86
CA VAL A 152 -5.18 38.45 28.62
C VAL A 152 -4.46 39.32 27.58
N GLU A 153 -3.14 39.40 27.64
CA GLU A 153 -2.34 40.15 26.66
C GLU A 153 -2.36 39.49 25.28
N ALA A 154 -2.21 38.16 25.21
CA ALA A 154 -2.31 37.42 23.95
C ALA A 154 -3.70 37.55 23.31
N PHE A 155 -4.76 37.52 24.12
CA PHE A 155 -6.12 37.73 23.63
C PHE A 155 -6.33 39.15 23.11
N SER A 156 -5.89 40.17 23.86
CA SER A 156 -6.04 41.58 23.47
C SER A 156 -5.34 41.87 22.14
N ASN A 157 -4.15 41.31 21.94
CA ASN A 157 -3.38 41.48 20.71
C ASN A 157 -3.96 40.75 19.48
N TYR A 158 -4.85 39.76 19.66
CA TYR A 158 -5.45 39.03 18.54
C TYR A 158 -6.50 39.85 17.77
N PHE A 159 -7.15 40.81 18.43
CA PHE A 159 -8.26 41.60 17.85
C PHE A 159 -7.89 43.00 17.38
N THR A 160 -6.64 43.42 17.57
CA THR A 160 -6.03 44.66 17.05
C THR A 160 -5.21 44.38 15.80
#